data_AF-A0A0Q3Q1U6-F1
#
_entry.id   AF-A0A0Q3Q1U6-F1
#
_cell.length_a   1.000
_cell.length_b   1.000
_cell.length_c   1.000
_cell.angle_alpha   90.00
_cell.angle_beta   90.00
_cell.angle_gamma   90.00
#
_symmetry.space_group_name_H-M   'P 1'
#
loop_
_entity.id
_entity.type
_entity.pdbx_description
1 polymer ?
#
loop_
_entity_poly.entity_id
_entity_poly.type
_entity_poly.pdbx_seq_one_letter_code
_entity_poly.pdbx_strand_id
1 'polypeptide(L)'
;MGDAVDAKEMRKTFIVPAIKPFDHYDFSRAKIACNLAWLVAKAFGTENVPQELREPFYTDQYDQEHIKPPVVNLLLSAELYCRAGSLILKSDAAKPLLGHDAVIQALAQKGLYVTDQEKLVTERDLHKKPIQMSAHLAMIDTLMMAYTVEMISVEKVIACTQQYSSFFQATDLPYDIEDAVMYWINKVNEHLKDIMEQEQKLKEHHGAESAGVQKLSVEDKRGRSMYDF
;
A
#
# COMPACT_ATOMS: atom_id res chain seq x y z
N MET A 1 -13.67 46.55 -6.61
CA MET A 1 -12.66 46.04 -5.66
C MET A 1 -13.31 44.84 -4.99
N GLY A 2 -13.17 43.62 -5.50
CA GLY A 2 -11.94 42.82 -5.59
C GLY A 2 -12.30 41.51 -4.89
N ASP A 3 -12.93 40.60 -5.61
CA ASP A 3 -12.34 39.40 -6.22
C ASP A 3 -12.07 38.24 -5.23
N ALA A 4 -12.73 37.13 -5.55
CA ALA A 4 -12.29 35.75 -5.36
C ALA A 4 -11.94 35.28 -3.95
N VAL A 5 -12.97 34.89 -3.19
CA VAL A 5 -12.91 33.66 -2.38
C VAL A 5 -12.90 32.48 -3.34
N ASP A 6 -11.75 32.21 -3.94
CA ASP A 6 -11.44 30.90 -4.48
C ASP A 6 -10.05 30.55 -3.97
N ALA A 7 -10.03 30.21 -2.67
CA ALA A 7 -8.90 29.56 -2.04
C ALA A 7 -8.80 28.17 -2.67
N LYS A 8 -8.21 28.14 -3.87
CA LYS A 8 -7.72 26.97 -4.57
C LYS A 8 -7.07 26.08 -3.52
N GLU A 9 -7.77 25.02 -3.13
CA GLU A 9 -7.21 23.93 -2.33
C GLU A 9 -5.90 23.56 -3.02
N MET A 10 -4.80 24.00 -2.42
CA MET A 10 -3.47 23.63 -2.87
C MET A 10 -3.45 22.12 -2.76
N ARG A 11 -3.57 21.46 -3.92
CA ARG A 11 -3.40 20.01 -4.06
C ARG A 11 -2.23 19.64 -3.18
N LYS A 12 -2.49 18.82 -2.17
CA LYS A 12 -1.45 18.23 -1.32
C LYS A 12 -0.48 17.54 -2.28
N THR A 13 0.61 18.22 -2.62
CA THR A 13 1.68 17.60 -3.39
C THR A 13 2.22 16.53 -2.48
N PHE A 14 2.07 15.28 -2.90
CA PHE A 14 2.64 14.12 -2.24
C PHE A 14 4.13 14.42 -2.06
N ILE A 15 4.55 14.71 -0.82
CA ILE A 15 5.96 14.89 -0.50
C ILE A 15 6.58 13.53 -0.75
N VAL A 16 7.32 13.41 -1.85
CA VAL A 16 8.05 12.19 -2.17
C VAL A 16 9.06 11.99 -1.03
N PRO A 17 8.96 10.88 -0.26
CA PRO A 17 9.90 10.62 0.81
C PRO A 17 11.32 10.59 0.27
N ALA A 18 12.27 11.13 1.05
CA ALA A 18 13.68 11.09 0.66
C ALA A 18 14.14 9.63 0.51
N ILE A 19 14.68 9.29 -0.66
CA ILE A 19 15.20 7.95 -0.94
C ILE A 19 16.56 7.81 -0.26
N LYS A 20 16.66 6.88 0.69
CA LYS A 20 17.92 6.58 1.38
C LYS A 20 18.88 5.90 0.40
N PRO A 21 20.15 6.33 0.29
CA PRO A 21 21.15 5.63 -0.51
C PRO A 21 21.33 4.18 -0.06
N PHE A 22 21.59 3.29 -1.01
CA PHE A 22 21.72 1.84 -0.76
C PHE A 22 22.77 1.51 0.32
N ASP A 23 23.92 2.19 0.29
CA ASP A 23 25.03 1.95 1.23
C ASP A 23 24.67 2.24 2.69
N HIS A 24 23.63 3.04 2.93
CA HIS A 24 23.16 3.39 4.26
C HIS A 24 21.89 2.62 4.65
N TYR A 25 21.44 1.67 3.82
CA TYR A 25 20.20 0.94 4.04
C TYR A 25 20.43 -0.24 4.97
N ASP A 26 19.75 -0.22 6.12
CA ASP A 26 19.72 -1.36 7.02
C ASP A 26 18.57 -2.29 6.62
N PHE A 27 18.90 -3.33 5.86
CA PHE A 27 17.93 -4.32 5.39
C PHE A 27 17.23 -5.06 6.52
N SER A 28 17.97 -5.39 7.59
CA SER A 28 17.43 -6.15 8.72
C SER A 28 16.38 -5.32 9.45
N ARG A 29 16.75 -4.09 9.82
CA ARG A 29 15.84 -3.14 10.46
C ARG A 29 14.63 -2.84 9.58
N ALA A 30 14.83 -2.60 8.29
CA ALA A 30 13.74 -2.30 7.38
C ALA A 30 12.76 -3.48 7.24
N LYS A 31 13.26 -4.71 7.13
CA LYS A 31 12.43 -5.92 7.08
C LYS A 31 11.61 -6.08 8.36
N ILE A 32 12.20 -5.86 9.54
CA ILE A 32 11.48 -5.91 10.82
C ILE A 32 10.41 -4.81 10.85
N ALA A 33 10.79 -3.56 10.53
CA ALA A 33 9.89 -2.42 10.54
C ALA A 33 8.65 -2.63 9.66
N CYS A 34 8.84 -3.08 8.41
CA CYS A 34 7.74 -3.27 7.47
C CYS A 34 6.85 -4.45 7.88
N ASN A 35 7.43 -5.53 8.41
CA ASN A 35 6.67 -6.69 8.90
C ASN A 35 5.79 -6.32 10.09
N LEU A 36 6.35 -5.62 11.08
CA LEU A 36 5.60 -5.17 12.25
C LEU A 36 4.52 -4.16 11.87
N ALA A 37 4.84 -3.17 11.03
CA ALA A 37 3.87 -2.19 10.56
C ALA A 37 2.70 -2.85 9.82
N TRP A 38 2.98 -3.79 8.91
CA TRP A 38 1.95 -4.54 8.21
C TRP A 38 1.09 -5.37 9.17
N LEU A 39 1.71 -6.11 10.09
CA LEU A 39 0.99 -6.98 11.03
C LEU A 39 0.07 -6.15 11.94
N VAL A 40 0.58 -5.04 12.49
CA VAL A 40 -0.20 -4.13 13.33
C VAL A 40 -1.35 -3.50 12.53
N ALA A 41 -1.09 -3.03 11.32
CA ALA A 41 -2.13 -2.50 10.44
C ALA A 41 -3.20 -3.55 10.11
N LYS A 42 -2.84 -4.82 9.95
CA LYS A 42 -3.80 -5.91 9.77
C LYS A 42 -4.57 -6.25 11.04
N ALA A 43 -3.93 -6.24 12.21
CA ALA A 43 -4.56 -6.59 13.47
C ALA A 43 -5.57 -5.53 13.96
N PHE A 44 -5.32 -4.25 13.69
CA PHE A 44 -6.16 -3.15 14.18
C PHE A 44 -6.95 -2.42 13.06
N GLY A 45 -6.50 -2.51 11.81
CA GLY A 45 -6.96 -1.65 10.72
C GLY A 45 -6.10 -0.39 10.61
N THR A 46 -5.88 0.11 9.39
CA THR A 46 -4.93 1.21 9.09
C THR A 46 -5.21 2.49 9.89
N GLU A 47 -6.48 2.82 10.09
CA GLU A 47 -6.91 4.05 10.78
C GLU A 47 -6.98 3.90 12.31
N ASN A 48 -6.97 2.66 12.83
CA ASN A 48 -7.23 2.37 14.24
C ASN A 48 -5.99 1.88 15.01
N VAL A 49 -4.80 2.00 14.42
CA VAL A 49 -3.55 1.58 15.09
C VAL A 49 -3.31 2.43 16.34
N PRO A 50 -3.17 1.81 17.53
CA PRO A 50 -2.82 2.50 18.77
C PRO A 50 -1.51 3.29 18.63
N GLN A 51 -1.46 4.50 19.19
CA GLN A 51 -0.31 5.40 19.05
C GLN A 51 1.01 4.76 19.50
N GLU A 52 0.98 3.95 20.55
CA GLU A 52 2.14 3.24 21.09
C GLU A 52 2.73 2.20 20.13
N LEU A 53 1.93 1.69 19.18
CA LEU A 53 2.33 0.66 18.21
C LEU A 53 2.69 1.23 16.83
N ARG A 54 2.43 2.52 16.56
CA ARG A 54 2.73 3.15 15.26
C ARG A 54 4.23 3.16 14.96
N GLU A 55 5.02 3.45 15.98
CA GLU A 55 6.48 3.36 15.90
C GLU A 55 6.94 2.15 16.73
N PRO A 56 7.35 1.04 16.11
CA PRO A 56 7.63 -0.19 16.85
C PRO A 56 8.97 -0.16 17.59
N PHE A 57 9.82 0.85 17.34
CA PHE A 57 11.16 0.96 17.92
C PHE A 57 11.28 2.14 18.88
N TYR A 58 12.18 2.04 19.84
CA TYR A 58 12.66 3.14 20.67
C TYR A 58 14.18 3.06 20.77
N THR A 59 14.81 4.21 21.05
CA THR A 59 16.24 4.29 21.31
C THR A 59 16.47 4.41 22.81
N ASP A 60 17.38 3.60 23.36
CA ASP A 60 17.76 3.69 24.76
C ASP A 60 18.80 4.79 25.03
N GLN A 61 19.26 4.89 26.27
CA GLN A 61 20.26 5.87 26.69
C GLN A 61 21.68 5.64 26.10
N TYR A 62 21.90 4.52 25.42
CA TYR A 62 23.17 4.13 24.78
C TYR A 62 23.08 4.19 23.25
N ASP A 63 22.09 4.90 22.71
CA ASP A 63 21.81 4.98 21.28
C ASP A 63 21.53 3.62 20.61
N GLN A 64 21.13 2.60 21.38
CA GLN A 64 20.72 1.31 20.84
C GLN A 64 19.23 1.30 20.55
N GLU A 65 18.87 0.87 19.34
CA GLU A 65 17.48 0.73 18.93
C GLU A 65 16.92 -0.63 19.38
N HIS A 66 15.76 -0.60 20.04
CA HIS A 66 15.08 -1.78 20.55
C HIS A 66 13.62 -1.75 20.14
N ILE A 67 13.01 -2.94 20.04
CA ILE A 67 11.56 -3.04 19.83
C ILE A 67 10.84 -2.70 21.13
N LYS A 68 9.82 -1.84 21.04
CA LYS A 68 9.03 -1.40 22.19
C LYS A 68 8.42 -2.60 22.92
N PRO A 69 8.45 -2.63 24.28
CA PRO A 69 7.91 -3.75 25.05
C PRO A 69 6.44 -4.11 24.74
N PRO A 70 5.51 -3.16 24.49
CA PRO A 70 4.15 -3.49 24.07
C PRO A 70 4.09 -4.34 22.78
N VAL A 71 4.92 -4.04 21.79
CA VAL A 71 4.99 -4.81 20.54
C VAL A 71 5.51 -6.22 20.82
N VAL A 72 6.59 -6.35 21.60
CA VAL A 72 7.14 -7.65 21.99
C VAL A 72 6.11 -8.50 22.74
N ASN A 73 5.40 -7.91 23.70
CA ASN A 73 4.38 -8.61 24.49
C ASN A 73 3.24 -9.14 23.62
N LEU A 74 2.80 -8.35 22.64
CA LEU A 74 1.74 -8.75 21.69
C LEU A 74 2.18 -9.85 20.71
N LEU A 75 3.46 -9.88 20.33
CA LEU A 75 4.04 -10.97 19.53
C LEU A 75 4.12 -12.26 20.36
N LEU A 76 4.54 -12.15 21.62
CA LEU A 76 4.67 -13.27 22.55
C LEU A 76 3.31 -13.81 23.05
N SER A 77 2.24 -13.02 23.04
CA SER A 77 0.89 -13.45 23.42
C SER A 77 0.07 -14.01 22.25
N ALA A 78 0.62 -14.00 21.04
CA ALA A 78 -0.04 -14.29 19.77
C ALA A 78 -1.15 -13.32 19.35
N GLU A 79 -1.44 -12.28 20.12
CA GLU A 79 -2.65 -11.46 19.91
C GLU A 79 -2.68 -10.82 18.51
N LEU A 80 -1.56 -10.30 18.03
CA LEU A 80 -1.46 -9.74 16.68
C LEU A 80 -1.69 -10.79 15.60
N TYR A 81 -1.16 -12.00 15.79
CA TYR A 81 -1.32 -13.10 14.84
C TYR A 81 -2.74 -13.63 14.81
N CYS A 82 -3.39 -13.78 15.97
CA CYS A 82 -4.77 -14.22 16.04
C CYS A 82 -5.68 -13.20 15.35
N ARG A 83 -5.51 -11.89 15.61
CA ARG A 83 -6.32 -10.83 14.98
C ARG A 83 -6.13 -10.79 13.47
N ALA A 84 -4.88 -10.73 12.99
CA ALA A 84 -4.59 -10.74 11.56
C ALA A 84 -5.05 -12.04 10.90
N GLY A 85 -4.76 -13.18 11.53
CA GLY A 85 -5.15 -14.51 11.07
C GLY A 85 -6.67 -14.68 10.97
N SER A 86 -7.46 -14.15 11.90
CA SER A 86 -8.92 -14.21 11.83
C SER A 86 -9.50 -13.48 10.61
N LEU A 87 -8.84 -12.42 10.14
CA LEU A 87 -9.24 -11.69 8.94
C LEU A 87 -8.86 -12.43 7.65
N ILE A 88 -7.68 -13.08 7.64
CA ILE A 88 -7.05 -13.67 6.44
C ILE A 88 -7.41 -15.16 6.26
N LEU A 89 -7.47 -15.90 7.35
CA LEU A 89 -7.56 -17.36 7.32
C LEU A 89 -9.00 -17.85 7.36
N LYS A 90 -9.99 -16.96 7.19
CA LYS A 90 -11.45 -17.19 7.20
C LYS A 90 -11.78 -18.67 7.34
N SER A 91 -11.86 -19.11 8.59
CA SER A 91 -12.18 -20.50 8.87
C SER A 91 -13.69 -20.63 8.78
N ASP A 92 -14.17 -21.63 8.04
CA ASP A 92 -15.57 -22.09 8.12
C ASP A 92 -15.87 -22.70 9.51
N ALA A 93 -14.85 -22.82 10.37
CA ALA A 93 -15.01 -23.25 11.75
C ALA A 93 -15.48 -22.10 12.65
N ALA A 94 -16.52 -22.37 13.44
CA ALA A 94 -17.08 -21.47 14.46
C ALA A 94 -16.12 -21.11 15.62
N LYS A 95 -14.84 -21.50 15.58
CA LYS A 95 -13.88 -21.31 16.68
C LYS A 95 -12.90 -20.18 16.37
N PRO A 96 -12.70 -19.21 17.28
CA PRO A 96 -11.70 -18.17 17.12
C PRO A 96 -10.28 -18.77 17.17
N LEU A 97 -9.34 -18.12 16.49
CA LEU A 97 -7.92 -18.45 16.59
C LEU A 97 -7.41 -18.01 17.96
N LEU A 98 -6.86 -18.94 18.73
CA LEU A 98 -6.33 -18.70 20.08
C LEU A 98 -4.92 -19.27 20.18
N GLY A 99 -3.93 -18.39 20.41
CA GLY A 99 -2.52 -18.76 20.48
C GLY A 99 -1.86 -18.95 19.11
N HIS A 100 -0.52 -19.11 19.11
CA HIS A 100 0.25 -19.26 17.87
C HIS A 100 -0.09 -20.56 17.15
N ASP A 101 -0.26 -21.65 17.88
CA ASP A 101 -0.56 -22.97 17.32
C ASP A 101 -1.83 -22.98 16.48
N ALA A 102 -2.88 -22.29 16.91
CA ALA A 102 -4.11 -22.19 16.12
C ALA A 102 -3.86 -21.51 14.77
N VAL A 103 -3.02 -20.47 14.75
CA VAL A 103 -2.68 -19.76 13.52
C VAL A 103 -1.78 -20.60 12.62
N ILE A 104 -0.78 -21.29 13.19
CA ILE A 104 0.10 -22.22 12.46
C ILE A 104 -0.73 -23.35 11.82
N GLN A 105 -1.65 -23.94 12.56
CA GLN A 105 -2.53 -24.98 12.06
C GLN A 105 -3.45 -24.47 10.95
N ALA A 106 -4.03 -23.28 11.10
CA ALA A 106 -4.88 -22.68 10.08
C ALA A 106 -4.10 -22.37 8.78
N LEU A 107 -2.84 -21.94 8.89
CA LEU A 107 -1.94 -21.78 7.73
C LEU A 107 -1.63 -23.12 7.06
N ALA A 108 -1.31 -24.14 7.85
CA ALA A 108 -1.03 -25.48 7.34
C ALA A 108 -2.24 -26.11 6.62
N GLN A 109 -3.47 -25.85 7.08
CA GLN A 109 -4.70 -26.26 6.40
C GLN A 109 -4.85 -25.63 5.00
N LYS A 110 -4.26 -24.46 4.78
CA LYS A 110 -4.16 -23.82 3.45
C LYS A 110 -2.91 -24.25 2.66
N GLY A 111 -2.15 -25.22 3.16
CA GLY A 111 -0.90 -25.68 2.54
C GLY A 111 0.28 -24.74 2.74
N LEU A 112 0.18 -23.76 3.65
CA LEU A 112 1.23 -22.79 3.95
C LEU A 112 1.94 -23.19 5.25
N TYR A 113 3.16 -23.71 5.13
CA TYR A 113 3.97 -24.11 6.29
C TYR A 113 4.91 -22.99 6.70
N VAL A 114 4.86 -22.60 7.96
CA VAL A 114 5.74 -21.55 8.51
C VAL A 114 7.14 -22.13 8.70
N THR A 115 8.12 -21.61 7.96
CA THR A 115 9.52 -22.07 8.03
C THR A 115 10.50 -20.93 8.26
N ASP A 116 11.49 -21.15 9.13
CA ASP A 116 12.63 -20.27 9.37
C ASP A 116 13.90 -21.05 9.03
N GLN A 117 14.64 -20.62 8.00
CA GLN A 117 15.81 -21.33 7.49
C GLN A 117 15.53 -22.84 7.23
N GLU A 118 14.46 -23.12 6.48
CA GLU A 118 13.99 -24.48 6.12
C GLU A 118 13.51 -25.34 7.30
N LYS A 119 13.49 -24.82 8.53
CA LYS A 119 12.96 -25.52 9.71
C LYS A 119 11.55 -25.05 10.01
N LEU A 120 10.65 -25.98 10.31
CA LEU A 120 9.29 -25.64 10.75
C LEU A 120 9.34 -24.82 12.04
N VAL A 121 8.67 -23.68 12.03
CA VAL A 121 8.49 -22.85 13.23
C VAL A 121 7.45 -23.49 14.12
N THR A 122 7.78 -23.62 15.41
CA THR A 122 6.87 -24.18 16.42
C THR A 122 6.39 -23.10 17.40
N GLU A 123 5.32 -23.40 18.15
CA GLU A 123 4.87 -22.55 19.26
C GLU A 123 6.01 -22.17 20.21
N ARG A 124 6.90 -23.12 20.49
CA ARG A 124 8.03 -22.94 21.40
C ARG A 124 8.99 -21.86 20.92
N ASP A 125 9.20 -21.75 19.61
CA ASP A 125 10.09 -20.73 19.04
C ASP A 125 9.51 -19.33 19.21
N LEU A 126 8.18 -19.20 19.08
CA LEU A 126 7.42 -17.95 19.21
C LEU A 126 7.21 -17.51 20.67
N HIS A 127 7.47 -18.39 21.64
CA HIS A 127 7.42 -18.10 23.07
C HIS A 127 8.79 -17.79 23.70
N LYS A 128 9.89 -17.85 22.94
CA LYS A 128 11.24 -17.64 23.48
C LYS A 128 11.41 -16.25 24.08
N LYS A 129 12.17 -16.21 25.18
CA LYS A 129 12.61 -14.98 25.87
C LYS A 129 14.12 -15.08 26.09
N PRO A 130 14.96 -14.22 25.45
CA PRO A 130 14.60 -13.12 24.56
C PRO A 130 13.91 -13.58 23.26
N ILE A 131 13.16 -12.67 22.63
CA ILE A 131 12.31 -12.96 21.46
C ILE A 131 13.15 -13.46 20.28
N GLN A 132 12.75 -14.58 19.67
CA GLN A 132 13.37 -15.08 18.45
C GLN A 132 12.74 -14.40 17.22
N MET A 133 13.24 -13.21 16.87
CA MET A 133 12.65 -12.40 15.80
C MET A 133 12.54 -13.11 14.45
N SER A 134 13.50 -13.97 14.08
CA SER A 134 13.44 -14.71 12.80
C SER A 134 12.20 -15.60 12.68
N ALA A 135 11.81 -16.28 13.75
CA ALA A 135 10.58 -17.10 13.79
C ALA A 135 9.32 -16.23 13.67
N HIS A 136 9.31 -15.07 14.32
CA HIS A 136 8.21 -14.10 14.21
C HIS A 136 8.11 -13.51 12.79
N LEU A 137 9.24 -13.22 12.13
CA LEU A 137 9.26 -12.76 10.74
C LEU A 137 8.73 -13.84 9.79
N ALA A 138 9.16 -15.09 9.94
CA ALA A 138 8.65 -16.21 9.15
C ALA A 138 7.13 -16.36 9.29
N MET A 139 6.59 -16.21 10.51
CA MET A 139 5.15 -16.23 10.77
C MET A 139 4.41 -15.11 10.04
N ILE A 140 4.95 -13.88 10.07
CA ILE A 140 4.37 -12.71 9.40
C ILE A 140 4.43 -12.88 7.88
N ASP A 141 5.58 -13.27 7.33
CA ASP A 141 5.75 -13.49 5.89
C ASP A 141 4.79 -14.57 5.37
N THR A 142 4.55 -15.64 6.15
CA THR A 142 3.58 -16.68 5.79
C THR A 142 2.14 -16.16 5.84
N LEU A 143 1.79 -15.32 6.84
CA LEU A 143 0.49 -14.64 6.88
C LEU A 143 0.31 -13.66 5.71
N MET A 144 1.35 -12.91 5.34
CA MET A 144 1.35 -12.04 4.17
C MET A 144 1.11 -12.85 2.89
N MET A 145 1.78 -13.99 2.73
CA MET A 145 1.56 -14.90 1.60
C MET A 145 0.12 -15.38 1.54
N ALA A 146 -0.45 -15.83 2.67
CA ALA A 146 -1.85 -16.24 2.76
C ALA A 146 -2.81 -15.11 2.33
N TYR A 147 -2.53 -13.88 2.78
CA TYR A 147 -3.32 -12.71 2.42
C TYR A 147 -3.21 -12.36 0.93
N THR A 148 -2.01 -12.43 0.36
CA THR A 148 -1.76 -12.18 -1.06
C THR A 148 -2.56 -13.15 -1.94
N VAL A 149 -2.52 -14.45 -1.63
CA VAL A 149 -3.27 -15.49 -2.37
C VAL A 149 -4.78 -15.28 -2.26
N GLU A 150 -5.29 -14.83 -1.10
CA GLU A 150 -6.71 -14.55 -0.95
C GLU A 150 -7.15 -13.29 -1.72
N MET A 151 -6.33 -12.24 -1.68
CA MET A 151 -6.68 -10.93 -2.25
C MET A 151 -6.50 -10.87 -3.76
N ILE A 152 -5.42 -11.43 -4.28
CA ILE A 152 -5.01 -11.30 -5.67
C ILE A 152 -5.14 -12.64 -6.37
N SER A 153 -5.80 -12.63 -7.52
CA SER A 153 -5.77 -13.73 -8.49
C SER A 153 -5.70 -13.16 -9.89
N VAL A 154 -5.19 -13.95 -10.84
CA VAL A 154 -5.12 -13.58 -12.25
C VAL A 154 -6.51 -13.18 -12.77
N GLU A 155 -7.54 -13.92 -12.38
CA GLU A 155 -8.92 -13.67 -12.80
C GLU A 155 -9.46 -12.35 -12.24
N LYS A 156 -9.21 -12.06 -10.95
CA LYS A 156 -9.61 -10.79 -10.33
C LYS A 156 -8.92 -9.60 -10.99
N VAL A 157 -7.63 -9.73 -11.30
CA VAL A 157 -6.86 -8.69 -12.00
C VAL A 157 -7.39 -8.46 -13.40
N ILE A 158 -7.65 -9.52 -14.17
CA ILE A 158 -8.21 -9.41 -15.52
C ILE A 158 -9.58 -8.74 -15.49
N ALA A 159 -10.47 -9.17 -14.59
CA ALA A 159 -11.79 -8.57 -14.45
C ALA A 159 -11.74 -7.08 -14.05
N CYS A 160 -10.77 -6.70 -13.21
CA CYS A 160 -10.56 -5.31 -12.81
C CYS A 160 -10.04 -4.45 -13.98
N THR A 161 -9.04 -4.93 -14.70
CA THR A 161 -8.37 -4.17 -15.78
C THR A 161 -9.24 -4.03 -17.04
N GLN A 162 -10.12 -5.00 -17.32
CA GLN A 162 -11.09 -4.92 -18.42
C GLN A 162 -12.10 -3.75 -18.26
N GLN A 163 -12.30 -3.22 -17.06
CA GLN A 163 -13.18 -2.05 -16.86
C GLN A 163 -12.58 -0.75 -17.42
N TYR A 164 -11.26 -0.71 -17.61
CA TYR A 164 -10.52 0.48 -18.00
C TYR A 164 -9.85 0.38 -19.37
N SER A 165 -9.84 -0.81 -20.00
CA SER A 165 -9.26 -1.04 -21.32
C SER A 165 -10.27 -1.72 -22.25
N SER A 166 -10.55 -1.09 -23.40
CA SER A 166 -11.42 -1.67 -24.44
C SER A 166 -10.72 -2.72 -25.31
N PHE A 167 -9.39 -2.85 -25.21
CA PHE A 167 -8.61 -3.78 -26.02
C PHE A 167 -7.99 -4.86 -25.13
N PHE A 168 -8.34 -6.11 -25.41
CA PHE A 168 -7.84 -7.30 -24.71
C PHE A 168 -7.07 -8.17 -25.71
N GLN A 169 -5.75 -8.27 -25.57
CA GLN A 169 -4.94 -9.22 -26.32
C GLN A 169 -4.69 -10.46 -25.48
N ALA A 170 -5.06 -11.63 -25.98
CA ALA A 170 -4.93 -12.91 -25.27
C ALA A 170 -3.46 -13.34 -25.04
N THR A 171 -2.50 -12.69 -25.69
CA THR A 171 -1.06 -12.94 -25.56
C THR A 171 -0.41 -12.29 -24.34
N ASP A 172 -1.09 -11.36 -23.64
CA ASP A 172 -0.55 -10.61 -22.51
C ASP A 172 -1.13 -11.03 -21.15
N LEU A 173 -1.66 -12.25 -21.03
CA LEU A 173 -2.21 -12.71 -19.75
C LEU A 173 -1.08 -13.03 -18.75
N PRO A 174 -1.19 -12.53 -17.51
CA PRO A 174 -0.23 -12.85 -16.47
C PRO A 174 -0.28 -14.34 -16.12
N TYR A 175 0.89 -14.96 -15.95
CA TYR A 175 1.01 -16.40 -15.69
C TYR A 175 0.90 -16.74 -14.20
N ASP A 176 1.43 -15.88 -13.34
CA ASP A 176 1.39 -16.03 -11.90
C ASP A 176 0.90 -14.76 -11.18
N ILE A 177 0.95 -14.78 -9.85
CA ILE A 177 0.49 -13.66 -9.01
C ILE A 177 1.42 -12.45 -9.15
N GLU A 178 2.73 -12.65 -9.31
CA GLU A 178 3.70 -11.56 -9.46
C GLU A 178 3.47 -10.83 -10.78
N ASP A 179 3.35 -11.58 -11.86
CA ASP A 179 2.97 -11.08 -13.18
C ASP A 179 1.62 -10.37 -13.15
N ALA A 180 0.64 -10.92 -12.42
CA ALA A 180 -0.69 -10.31 -12.33
C ALA A 180 -0.65 -8.94 -11.64
N VAL A 181 0.11 -8.82 -10.55
CA VAL A 181 0.30 -7.53 -9.87
C VAL A 181 1.04 -6.55 -10.78
N MET A 182 2.11 -7.00 -11.45
CA MET A 182 2.87 -6.14 -12.37
C MET A 182 2.02 -5.66 -13.55
N TYR A 183 1.24 -6.57 -14.15
CA TYR A 183 0.28 -6.26 -15.20
C TYR A 183 -0.74 -5.21 -14.75
N TRP A 184 -1.33 -5.41 -13.56
CA TRP A 184 -2.29 -4.47 -12.99
C TRP A 184 -1.69 -3.08 -12.78
N ILE A 185 -0.49 -3.00 -12.20
CA ILE A 185 0.24 -1.74 -11.97
C ILE A 185 0.47 -1.02 -13.31
N ASN A 186 0.94 -1.74 -14.33
CA ASN A 186 1.20 -1.16 -15.64
C ASN A 186 -0.07 -0.62 -16.28
N LYS A 187 -1.18 -1.37 -16.24
CA LYS A 187 -2.47 -0.94 -16.79
C LYS A 187 -3.05 0.27 -16.08
N VAL A 188 -2.96 0.32 -14.75
CA VAL A 188 -3.38 1.49 -13.97
C VAL A 188 -2.53 2.71 -14.32
N ASN A 189 -1.21 2.54 -14.46
CA ASN A 189 -0.30 3.62 -14.84
C ASN A 189 -0.56 4.14 -16.26
N GLU A 190 -0.84 3.26 -17.24
CA GLU A 190 -1.26 3.64 -18.59
C GLU A 190 -2.54 4.47 -18.55
N HIS A 191 -3.57 3.99 -17.86
CA HIS A 191 -4.84 4.70 -17.73
C HIS A 191 -4.69 6.07 -17.03
N LEU A 192 -3.85 6.17 -16.00
CA LEU A 192 -3.55 7.46 -15.35
C LEU A 192 -2.83 8.43 -16.28
N LYS A 193 -1.90 7.95 -17.13
CA LYS A 193 -1.26 8.79 -18.15
C LYS A 193 -2.29 9.32 -19.15
N ASP A 194 -3.19 8.47 -19.63
CA ASP A 194 -4.25 8.87 -20.56
C ASP A 194 -5.16 9.96 -19.96
N ILE A 195 -5.55 9.82 -18.69
CA ILE A 195 -6.31 10.86 -17.97
C ILE A 195 -5.53 12.18 -17.91
N MET A 196 -4.24 12.12 -17.54
CA MET A 196 -3.39 13.30 -17.45
C MET A 196 -3.23 14.01 -18.80
N GLU A 197 -3.08 13.26 -19.88
CA GLU A 197 -2.99 13.80 -21.24
C GLU A 197 -4.31 14.43 -21.70
N GLN A 198 -5.46 13.82 -21.37
CA GLN A 198 -6.78 14.40 -21.66
C GLN A 198 -7.00 15.70 -20.88
N GLU A 199 -6.64 15.73 -19.60
CA GLU A 199 -6.70 16.96 -18.79
C GLU A 199 -5.79 18.07 -19.33
N GLN A 200 -4.60 17.71 -19.82
CA GLN A 200 -3.65 18.65 -20.42
C GLN A 200 -4.26 19.28 -21.69
N LYS A 201 -4.79 18.46 -22.59
CA LYS A 201 -5.45 18.91 -23.84
C LYS A 201 -6.64 19.83 -23.55
N LEU A 202 -7.46 19.51 -22.53
CA LEU A 202 -8.59 20.34 -22.12
C LEU A 202 -8.13 21.71 -21.60
N LYS A 203 -7.04 21.77 -20.81
CA LYS A 203 -6.47 23.04 -20.32
C LYS A 203 -5.89 23.88 -21.46
N GLU A 204 -5.24 23.26 -22.42
CA GLU A 204 -4.71 23.93 -23.62
C GLU A 204 -5.84 24.48 -24.50
N HIS A 205 -6.93 23.74 -24.67
CA HIS A 205 -8.10 24.20 -25.42
C HIS A 205 -8.81 25.40 -24.75
N HIS A 206 -8.98 25.36 -23.42
CA HIS A 206 -9.54 26.49 -22.66
C HIS A 206 -8.61 27.71 -22.65
N GLY A 207 -7.29 27.50 -22.61
CA GLY A 207 -6.30 28.59 -22.73
C GLY A 207 -6.30 29.25 -24.11
N ALA A 208 -6.45 28.46 -25.17
CA ALA A 208 -6.52 28.93 -26.55
C ALA A 208 -7.82 29.71 -26.85
N GLU A 209 -8.97 29.25 -26.36
CA GLU A 209 -10.24 29.97 -26.49
C GLU A 209 -10.25 31.28 -25.70
N SER A 210 -9.72 31.30 -24.47
CA SER A 210 -9.54 32.53 -23.69
C SER A 210 -8.62 33.55 -24.38
N ALA A 211 -7.55 33.08 -25.04
CA ALA A 211 -6.63 33.95 -25.79
C ALA A 211 -7.23 34.43 -27.13
N GLY A 212 -8.03 33.60 -27.80
CA GLY A 212 -8.75 33.95 -29.03
C GLY A 212 -9.84 35.00 -28.82
N VAL A 213 -10.60 34.88 -27.73
CA VAL A 213 -11.64 35.87 -27.36
C VAL A 213 -11.02 37.23 -26.99
N GLN A 214 -9.85 37.24 -26.33
CA GLN A 214 -9.12 38.48 -26.04
C GLN A 214 -8.57 39.14 -27.30
N LYS A 215 -8.05 38.38 -28.29
CA LYS A 215 -7.58 38.94 -29.57
C LYS A 215 -8.70 39.56 -30.40
N LEU A 216 -9.84 38.87 -30.53
CA LEU A 216 -11.01 39.38 -31.27
C LEU A 216 -11.59 40.65 -30.62
N SER A 217 -11.60 40.74 -29.29
CA SER A 217 -12.05 41.94 -28.57
C SER A 217 -11.08 43.13 -28.70
N VAL A 218 -9.78 42.87 -28.86
CA VAL A 218 -8.78 43.93 -29.10
C VAL A 218 -8.82 44.42 -30.56
N GLU A 219 -9.08 43.55 -31.53
CA GLU A 219 -9.25 43.95 -32.94
C GLU A 219 -10.57 44.69 -33.19
N ASP A 220 -11.70 44.29 -32.58
CA ASP A 220 -12.98 45.02 -32.71
C ASP A 220 -12.89 46.43 -32.11
N LYS A 221 -12.15 46.61 -31.01
CA LYS A 221 -11.87 47.96 -30.45
C LYS A 221 -10.94 48.81 -31.32
N ARG A 222 -10.08 48.19 -32.13
CA ARG A 222 -9.16 48.90 -33.04
C ARG A 222 -9.85 49.27 -34.37
N GLY A 223 -10.81 48.47 -34.82
CA GLY A 223 -11.64 48.74 -36.01
C GLY A 223 -12.76 49.76 -35.77
N ARG A 224 -13.30 49.86 -34.54
CA ARG A 224 -14.38 50.79 -34.20
C ARG A 224 -13.90 52.24 -33.95
N SER A 225 -12.60 52.49 -33.88
CA SER A 225 -12.02 53.83 -33.69
C SER A 225 -11.86 54.65 -34.98
N MET A 226 -12.29 54.16 -36.15
CA MET A 226 -12.08 54.83 -37.44
C MET A 226 -13.34 55.50 -38.03
N TYR A 227 -14.48 55.51 -37.32
CA TYR A 227 -15.73 56.12 -37.80
C TYR A 227 -16.51 56.88 -36.73
N ASP A 228 -15.85 57.61 -35.84
CA ASP A 228 -16.51 58.64 -35.04
C ASP A 228 -15.81 59.98 -35.33
N PHE A 229 -16.41 60.72 -36.25
CA PHE A 229 -16.13 62.12 -36.62
C PHE A 229 -16.96 63.06 -35.75
#